data_AF-A0A7J6TTF7-F1
#
_entry.id   AF-A0A7J6TTF7-F1
#
_cell.length_a   1.000
_cell.length_b   1.000
_cell.length_c   1.000
_cell.angle_alpha   90.00
_cell.angle_beta   90.00
_cell.angle_gamma   90.00
#
_symmetry.space_group_name_H-M   'P 1'
#
loop_
_entity.id
_entity.type
_entity.pdbx_description
1 polymer ?
#
loop_
_entity_poly.entity_id
_entity_poly.type
_entity_poly.pdbx_seq_one_letter_code
_entity_poly.pdbx_strand_id
1 'polypeptide(L)'
;YNGFKVYGDNGAQIIPPVDSEIEAKIADNLTPWKDALDLLDLDTCLLKDKSKTIDPYDDALYTYIDQMYHELCRFPDLNKDCHLKFVYTAMQGVGLPFATGLMEKFGFPKDCVSVVEAQAHPDPEFSTVAFPNPEEKGALDMSKQQALDEDADYVLANDPDADRFTSCEKQKDGSWHQFTGDELGTIFGDWQLLMAHRRGVDPKNCLVINSTVSSKMLKALSDYYGGVY
;
A
#
# COMPACT_ATOMS: atom_id res chain seq x y z
N TYR A 1 -10.37 7.42 -14.66
CA TYR A 1 -9.16 8.09 -15.17
C TYR A 1 -8.11 7.03 -15.38
N ASN A 2 -7.36 7.05 -16.47
CA ASN A 2 -6.25 6.12 -16.68
C ASN A 2 -4.94 6.85 -16.41
N GLY A 3 -4.11 6.29 -15.54
CA GLY A 3 -2.79 6.80 -15.21
C GLY A 3 -1.70 5.85 -15.70
N PHE A 4 -0.50 6.40 -15.91
CA PHE A 4 0.71 5.66 -16.24
C PHE A 4 1.82 6.14 -15.32
N LYS A 5 2.49 5.21 -14.62
CA LYS A 5 3.64 5.48 -13.74
C LYS A 5 4.87 4.81 -14.33
N VAL A 6 6.00 5.51 -14.35
CA VAL A 6 7.29 4.99 -14.84
C VAL A 6 8.27 4.95 -13.68
N TYR A 7 8.90 3.79 -13.52
CA TYR A 7 9.93 3.56 -12.52
C TYR A 7 11.27 3.29 -13.22
N GLY A 8 12.35 3.85 -12.69
CA GLY A 8 13.70 3.64 -13.16
C GLY A 8 14.25 2.26 -12.81
N ASP A 9 15.48 1.98 -13.24
CA ASP A 9 16.21 0.73 -12.92
C ASP A 9 16.48 0.56 -11.42
N ASN A 10 16.47 1.65 -10.66
CA ASN A 10 16.56 1.68 -9.20
C ASN A 10 15.23 1.46 -8.47
N GLY A 11 14.12 1.26 -9.20
CA GLY A 11 12.78 1.06 -8.63
C GLY A 11 12.09 2.33 -8.12
N ALA A 12 12.71 3.51 -8.24
CA ALA A 12 12.08 4.79 -7.90
C ALA A 12 11.33 5.37 -9.11
N GLN A 13 10.33 6.23 -8.87
CA GLN A 13 9.70 6.98 -9.94
C GLN A 13 10.73 7.88 -10.64
N ILE A 14 10.60 8.02 -11.96
CA ILE A 14 11.48 8.89 -12.74
C ILE A 14 11.36 10.35 -12.29
N ILE A 15 12.47 11.08 -12.38
CA ILE A 15 12.58 12.50 -12.02
C ILE A 15 13.28 13.27 -13.15
N PRO A 16 13.30 14.62 -13.10
CA PRO A 16 14.04 15.41 -14.07
C PRO A 16 15.51 15.01 -14.20
N PRO A 17 16.05 14.97 -15.44
CA PRO A 17 15.41 15.41 -16.70
C PRO A 17 14.60 14.33 -17.44
N VAL A 18 14.60 13.07 -16.97
CA VAL A 18 14.08 11.92 -17.72
C VAL A 18 12.58 12.03 -18.00
N ASP A 19 11.81 12.51 -17.01
CA ASP A 19 10.37 12.77 -17.15
C ASP A 19 10.05 13.77 -18.28
N SER A 20 10.81 14.86 -18.35
CA SER A 20 10.66 15.94 -19.32
C SER A 20 11.07 15.48 -20.72
N GLU A 21 12.08 14.63 -20.82
CA GLU A 21 12.48 14.00 -22.08
C GLU A 21 11.40 13.05 -22.60
N ILE A 22 10.81 12.22 -21.73
CA ILE A 22 9.68 11.35 -22.08
C ILE A 22 8.47 12.18 -22.50
N GLU A 23 8.14 13.23 -21.76
CA GLU A 23 7.04 14.14 -22.10
C GLU A 23 7.24 14.77 -23.49
N ALA A 24 8.45 15.25 -23.79
CA ALA A 24 8.78 15.78 -25.11
C ALA A 24 8.62 14.72 -26.20
N LYS A 25 9.05 13.47 -25.95
CA LYS A 25 8.84 12.37 -26.90
C LYS A 25 7.38 12.04 -27.12
N ILE A 26 6.54 12.09 -26.09
CA ILE A 26 5.09 11.90 -26.22
C ILE A 26 4.49 13.03 -27.07
N ALA A 27 4.86 14.28 -26.79
CA ALA A 27 4.39 15.44 -27.54
C ALA A 27 4.77 15.39 -29.02
N ASP A 28 5.95 14.85 -29.34
CA ASP A 28 6.40 14.65 -30.73
C ASP A 28 5.71 13.45 -31.42
N ASN A 29 5.04 12.55 -30.67
CA ASN A 29 4.52 11.27 -31.16
C ASN A 29 3.05 11.03 -30.78
N LEU A 30 2.17 11.98 -31.09
CA LEU A 30 0.74 11.90 -30.74
C LEU A 30 -0.08 10.90 -31.55
N THR A 31 0.50 10.28 -32.59
CA THR A 31 -0.17 9.27 -33.41
C THR A 31 0.36 7.88 -33.08
N PRO A 32 -0.51 6.89 -32.81
CA PRO A 32 -0.07 5.52 -32.58
C PRO A 32 0.78 5.00 -33.73
N TRP A 33 1.93 4.39 -33.40
CA TRP A 33 2.83 3.84 -34.40
C TRP A 33 2.22 2.59 -35.03
N LYS A 34 2.12 2.57 -36.37
CA LYS A 34 1.54 1.45 -37.10
C LYS A 34 2.24 0.13 -36.78
N ASP A 35 3.57 0.12 -36.77
CA ASP A 35 4.35 -1.08 -36.49
C ASP A 35 4.10 -1.61 -35.08
N ALA A 36 3.76 -0.75 -34.11
CA ALA A 36 3.37 -1.19 -32.76
C ALA A 36 1.98 -1.84 -32.76
N LEU A 37 1.01 -1.27 -33.48
CA LEU A 37 -0.32 -1.85 -33.63
C LEU A 37 -0.28 -3.20 -34.36
N ASP A 38 0.61 -3.36 -35.33
CA ASP A 38 0.78 -4.61 -36.07
C ASP A 38 1.26 -5.76 -35.16
N LEU A 39 1.90 -5.46 -34.02
CA LEU A 39 2.29 -6.45 -33.01
C LEU A 39 1.16 -6.87 -32.08
N LEU A 40 0.08 -6.08 -31.96
CA LEU A 40 -1.01 -6.30 -31.01
C LEU A 40 -2.19 -7.03 -31.65
N ASP A 41 -2.82 -7.90 -30.88
CA ASP A 41 -4.20 -8.33 -31.08
C ASP A 41 -5.10 -7.23 -30.50
N LEU A 42 -5.92 -6.60 -31.36
CA LEU A 42 -6.68 -5.40 -30.97
C LEU A 42 -7.92 -5.69 -30.12
N ASP A 43 -8.41 -6.94 -30.12
CA ASP A 43 -9.56 -7.33 -29.31
C ASP A 43 -9.13 -7.57 -27.86
N THR A 44 -7.91 -8.09 -27.67
CA THR A 44 -7.34 -8.39 -26.35
C THR A 44 -6.34 -7.35 -25.84
N CYS A 45 -5.85 -6.46 -26.72
CA CYS A 45 -4.75 -5.54 -26.46
C CYS A 45 -3.42 -6.21 -26.04
N LEU A 46 -3.24 -7.51 -26.34
CA LEU A 46 -2.03 -8.27 -26.02
C LEU A 46 -1.13 -8.42 -27.25
N LEU A 47 0.16 -8.71 -27.03
CA LEU A 47 1.06 -9.07 -28.13
C LEU A 47 0.61 -10.38 -28.80
N LYS A 48 0.58 -10.39 -30.14
CA LYS A 48 0.29 -11.58 -30.95
C LYS A 48 1.33 -12.68 -30.71
N ASP A 49 2.60 -12.30 -30.58
CA ASP A 49 3.70 -13.20 -30.27
C ASP A 49 3.92 -13.28 -28.75
N LYS A 50 3.26 -14.27 -28.13
CA LYS A 50 3.34 -14.52 -26.69
C LYS A 50 4.74 -14.88 -26.20
N SER A 51 5.67 -15.29 -27.07
CA SER A 51 7.05 -15.57 -26.65
C SER A 51 7.82 -14.31 -26.24
N LYS A 52 7.28 -13.13 -26.58
CA LYS A 52 7.83 -11.81 -26.22
C LYS A 52 7.21 -11.23 -24.94
N THR A 53 6.31 -11.96 -24.30
CA THR A 53 5.67 -11.56 -23.05
C THR A 53 6.07 -12.51 -21.94
N ILE A 54 6.38 -11.96 -20.78
CA ILE A 54 6.52 -12.70 -19.52
C ILE A 54 5.48 -12.09 -18.59
N ASP A 55 4.72 -12.95 -17.91
CA ASP A 55 3.87 -12.53 -16.80
C ASP A 55 4.62 -12.84 -15.49
N PRO A 56 5.20 -11.83 -14.82
CA PRO A 56 5.97 -12.04 -13.60
C PRO A 56 5.09 -12.02 -12.35
N TYR A 57 3.76 -12.00 -12.47
CA TYR A 57 2.86 -11.70 -11.35
C TYR A 57 3.09 -12.60 -10.13
N ASP A 58 3.05 -13.92 -10.31
CA ASP A 58 3.23 -14.88 -9.21
C ASP A 58 4.64 -14.77 -8.59
N ASP A 59 5.68 -14.68 -9.43
CA ASP A 59 7.06 -14.53 -8.98
C ASP A 59 7.24 -13.24 -8.17
N ALA A 60 6.66 -12.13 -8.62
CA ALA A 60 6.70 -10.84 -7.93
C ALA A 60 5.93 -10.89 -6.60
N LEU A 61 4.72 -11.47 -6.59
CA LEU A 61 3.90 -11.62 -5.39
C LEU A 61 4.62 -12.44 -4.31
N TYR A 62 5.13 -13.63 -4.66
CA TYR A 62 5.79 -14.49 -3.69
C TYR A 62 7.12 -13.91 -3.22
N THR A 63 7.91 -13.32 -4.13
CA THR A 63 9.17 -12.65 -3.76
C THR A 63 8.92 -11.51 -2.80
N TYR A 64 7.90 -10.69 -3.05
CA TYR A 64 7.53 -9.59 -2.17
C TYR A 64 7.12 -10.09 -0.77
N ILE A 65 6.20 -11.07 -0.69
CA ILE A 65 5.74 -11.62 0.58
C ILE A 65 6.90 -12.22 1.39
N ASP A 66 7.79 -12.96 0.74
CA ASP A 66 8.94 -13.58 1.41
C ASP A 66 9.96 -12.54 1.91
N GLN A 67 10.29 -11.55 1.07
CA GLN A 67 11.17 -10.46 1.45
C GLN A 67 10.61 -9.67 2.64
N MET A 68 9.33 -9.28 2.59
CA MET A 68 8.68 -8.55 3.69
C MET A 68 8.59 -9.37 4.98
N TYR A 69 8.41 -10.68 4.89
CA TYR A 69 8.48 -11.55 6.08
C TYR A 69 9.85 -11.43 6.76
N HIS A 70 10.93 -11.56 6.00
CA HIS A 70 12.29 -11.45 6.54
C HIS A 70 12.61 -10.04 7.02
N GLU A 71 12.13 -9.02 6.30
CA GLU A 71 12.46 -7.63 6.58
C GLU A 71 11.59 -6.98 7.64
N LEU A 72 10.34 -7.41 7.85
CA LEU A 72 9.36 -6.70 8.69
C LEU A 72 8.70 -7.56 9.78
N CYS A 73 8.65 -8.89 9.65
CA CYS A 73 8.06 -9.73 10.70
C CYS A 73 8.99 -9.81 11.92
N ARG A 74 8.62 -9.13 13.01
CA ARG A 74 9.46 -9.04 14.24
C ARG A 74 9.07 -10.02 15.34
N PHE A 75 7.77 -10.27 15.50
CA PHE A 75 7.22 -11.03 16.62
C PHE A 75 6.21 -12.07 16.14
N PRO A 76 6.63 -13.08 15.34
CA PRO A 76 5.72 -14.07 14.76
C PRO A 76 4.94 -14.87 15.82
N ASP A 77 5.52 -15.09 17.01
CA ASP A 77 4.80 -15.78 18.08
C ASP A 77 3.71 -14.90 18.70
N LEU A 78 3.95 -13.58 18.83
CA LEU A 78 2.93 -12.64 19.27
C LEU A 78 1.79 -12.52 18.24
N ASN A 79 2.13 -12.56 16.95
CA ASN A 79 1.13 -12.50 15.87
C ASN A 79 0.16 -13.69 15.93
N LYS A 80 0.64 -14.89 16.27
CA LYS A 80 -0.20 -16.11 16.43
C LYS A 80 -1.20 -16.00 17.57
N ASP A 81 -0.81 -15.27 18.62
CA ASP A 81 -1.66 -15.01 19.79
C ASP A 81 -2.50 -13.73 19.64
N CYS A 82 -2.60 -13.19 18.41
CA CYS A 82 -3.39 -11.99 18.15
C CYS A 82 -4.88 -12.25 18.42
N HIS A 83 -5.48 -11.37 19.20
CA HIS A 83 -6.93 -11.36 19.48
C HIS A 83 -7.64 -10.15 18.86
N LEU A 84 -6.90 -9.28 18.20
CA LEU A 84 -7.46 -8.15 17.47
C LEU A 84 -8.14 -8.64 16.18
N LYS A 85 -9.24 -7.98 15.84
CA LYS A 85 -9.99 -8.17 14.60
C LYS A 85 -9.83 -6.97 13.69
N PHE A 86 -9.58 -7.26 12.42
CA PHE A 86 -9.35 -6.30 11.35
C PHE A 86 -10.39 -6.51 10.26
N VAL A 87 -11.03 -5.44 9.81
CA VAL A 87 -11.73 -5.42 8.52
C VAL A 87 -10.81 -4.80 7.49
N TYR A 88 -10.56 -5.50 6.39
CA TYR A 88 -9.69 -5.08 5.31
C TYR A 88 -10.47 -4.82 4.01
N THR A 89 -10.14 -3.72 3.33
CA THR A 89 -10.59 -3.45 1.97
C THR A 89 -9.42 -3.09 1.06
N ALA A 90 -9.40 -3.67 -0.14
CA ALA A 90 -8.50 -3.25 -1.22
C ALA A 90 -9.11 -2.13 -2.07
N MET A 91 -10.33 -1.66 -1.74
CA MET A 91 -11.12 -0.71 -2.52
C MET A 91 -11.14 -1.02 -4.02
N GLN A 92 -11.38 -2.29 -4.35
CA GLN A 92 -11.40 -2.79 -5.73
C GLN A 92 -10.06 -2.59 -6.45
N GLY A 93 -8.97 -2.66 -5.69
CA GLY A 93 -7.59 -2.57 -6.13
C GLY A 93 -6.84 -3.90 -6.16
N VAL A 94 -5.53 -3.80 -6.31
CA VAL A 94 -4.61 -4.94 -6.44
C VAL A 94 -4.08 -5.46 -5.10
N GLY A 95 -4.36 -4.77 -3.99
CA GLY A 95 -3.69 -5.01 -2.70
C GLY A 95 -4.08 -6.29 -1.97
N LEU A 96 -5.26 -6.88 -2.23
CA LEU A 96 -5.78 -8.03 -1.49
C LEU A 96 -4.81 -9.23 -1.36
N PRO A 97 -4.26 -9.79 -2.46
CA PRO A 97 -3.35 -10.95 -2.38
C PRO A 97 -2.08 -10.63 -1.59
N PHE A 98 -1.58 -9.39 -1.66
CA PHE A 98 -0.40 -8.95 -0.91
C PHE A 98 -0.71 -8.81 0.59
N ALA A 99 -1.78 -8.10 0.94
CA ALA A 99 -2.15 -7.85 2.34
C ALA A 99 -2.48 -9.16 3.06
N THR A 100 -3.35 -9.99 2.49
CA THR A 100 -3.75 -11.28 3.09
C THR A 100 -2.61 -12.29 3.11
N GLY A 101 -1.80 -12.34 2.05
CA GLY A 101 -0.62 -13.18 1.99
C GLY A 101 0.43 -12.80 3.05
N LEU A 102 0.63 -11.51 3.31
CA LEU A 102 1.49 -11.04 4.41
C LEU A 102 0.91 -11.41 5.78
N MET A 103 -0.39 -11.21 6.02
CA MET A 103 -1.00 -11.57 7.30
C MET A 103 -0.85 -13.07 7.59
N GLU A 104 -1.08 -13.94 6.59
CA GLU A 104 -0.85 -15.38 6.73
C GLU A 104 0.64 -15.70 6.95
N LYS A 105 1.54 -15.15 6.14
CA LYS A 105 2.99 -15.38 6.25
C LYS A 105 3.55 -14.86 7.59
N PHE A 106 2.99 -13.79 8.14
CA PHE A 106 3.38 -13.20 9.42
C PHE A 106 2.83 -14.00 10.62
N GLY A 107 1.94 -14.96 10.37
CA GLY A 107 1.42 -15.89 11.36
C GLY A 107 0.17 -15.42 12.09
N PHE A 108 -0.55 -14.41 11.57
CA PHE A 108 -1.83 -14.01 12.16
C PHE A 108 -2.89 -15.11 11.97
N PRO A 109 -3.79 -15.33 12.95
CA PRO A 109 -4.94 -16.19 12.80
C PRO A 109 -5.83 -15.77 11.61
N LYS A 110 -6.38 -16.75 10.89
CA LYS A 110 -7.19 -16.46 9.69
C LYS A 110 -8.48 -15.69 10.00
N ASP A 111 -8.99 -15.84 11.22
CA ASP A 111 -10.17 -15.15 11.73
C ASP A 111 -9.86 -13.74 12.28
N CYS A 112 -8.60 -13.33 12.35
CA CYS A 112 -8.25 -11.94 12.68
C CYS A 112 -8.59 -10.98 11.55
N VAL A 113 -8.67 -11.43 10.29
CA VAL A 113 -8.91 -10.54 9.14
C VAL A 113 -10.19 -10.93 8.42
N SER A 114 -11.12 -10.00 8.36
CA SER A 114 -12.34 -10.08 7.57
C SER A 114 -12.23 -9.14 6.37
N VAL A 115 -12.60 -9.62 5.18
CA VAL A 115 -12.47 -8.85 3.94
C VAL A 115 -13.82 -8.26 3.54
N VAL A 116 -13.81 -7.02 3.08
CA VAL A 116 -14.99 -6.40 2.46
C VAL A 116 -15.16 -6.95 1.05
N GLU A 117 -15.97 -8.02 0.93
CA GLU A 117 -16.08 -8.81 -0.31
C GLU A 117 -16.43 -7.95 -1.55
N ALA A 118 -17.35 -6.99 -1.39
CA ALA A 118 -17.74 -6.09 -2.48
C ALA A 118 -16.59 -5.21 -3.01
N GLN A 119 -15.51 -5.09 -2.24
CA GLN A 119 -14.32 -4.28 -2.55
C GLN A 119 -13.04 -5.12 -2.64
N ALA A 120 -13.14 -6.45 -2.66
CA ALA A 120 -12.01 -7.35 -2.56
C ALA A 120 -11.21 -7.46 -3.87
N HIS A 121 -11.91 -7.42 -5.01
CA HIS A 121 -11.34 -7.71 -6.32
C HIS A 121 -11.33 -6.49 -7.24
N PRO A 122 -10.36 -6.40 -8.19
CA PRO A 122 -10.31 -5.32 -9.15
C PRO A 122 -11.62 -5.11 -9.91
N ASP A 123 -12.11 -3.88 -9.89
CA ASP A 123 -13.25 -3.41 -10.69
C ASP A 123 -12.82 -2.14 -11.43
N PRO A 124 -12.72 -2.15 -12.77
CA PRO A 124 -12.27 -0.99 -13.54
C PRO A 124 -13.18 0.25 -13.38
N GLU A 125 -14.44 0.05 -12.97
CA GLU A 125 -15.41 1.14 -12.76
C GLU A 125 -15.43 1.66 -11.33
N PHE A 126 -14.71 1.02 -10.39
CA PHE A 126 -14.73 1.34 -8.95
C PHE A 126 -16.16 1.52 -8.40
N SER A 127 -17.06 0.61 -8.75
CA SER A 127 -18.52 0.78 -8.60
C SER A 127 -19.04 0.98 -7.17
N THR A 128 -18.19 0.78 -6.16
CA THR A 128 -18.58 0.90 -4.74
C THR A 128 -18.26 2.25 -4.12
N VAL A 129 -17.45 3.10 -4.77
CA VAL A 129 -16.98 4.37 -4.22
C VAL A 129 -17.07 5.48 -5.25
N ALA A 130 -17.31 6.72 -4.80
CA ALA A 130 -17.31 7.87 -5.69
C ALA A 130 -15.88 8.21 -6.19
N PHE A 131 -14.89 7.99 -5.34
CA PHE A 131 -13.48 8.18 -5.66
C PHE A 131 -12.64 7.19 -4.83
N PRO A 132 -11.79 6.36 -5.45
CA PRO A 132 -11.09 5.29 -4.76
C PRO A 132 -9.81 5.81 -4.08
N ASN A 133 -9.99 6.65 -3.06
CA ASN A 133 -8.93 7.06 -2.13
C ASN A 133 -9.45 6.91 -0.70
N PRO A 134 -8.78 6.12 0.17
CA PRO A 134 -9.34 5.74 1.45
C PRO A 134 -9.36 6.88 2.48
N GLU A 135 -8.74 8.02 2.17
CA GLU A 135 -8.85 9.27 2.94
C GLU A 135 -10.10 10.10 2.58
N GLU A 136 -10.78 9.78 1.48
CA GLU A 136 -11.98 10.50 1.06
C GLU A 136 -13.18 10.20 1.95
N LYS A 137 -14.03 11.22 2.11
CA LYS A 137 -15.26 11.07 2.88
C LYS A 137 -16.18 10.04 2.22
N GLY A 138 -16.55 9.01 2.98
CA GLY A 138 -17.44 7.93 2.54
C GLY A 138 -16.72 6.72 1.95
N ALA A 139 -15.42 6.80 1.65
CA ALA A 139 -14.67 5.69 1.06
C ALA A 139 -14.60 4.45 1.98
N LEU A 140 -14.64 4.66 3.30
CA LEU A 140 -14.56 3.61 4.30
C LEU A 140 -15.91 3.20 4.90
N ASP A 141 -17.04 3.71 4.39
CA ASP A 141 -18.35 3.48 5.02
C ASP A 141 -18.72 1.99 5.03
N MET A 142 -18.46 1.27 3.93
CA MET A 142 -18.70 -0.18 3.86
C MET A 142 -17.84 -0.95 4.87
N SER A 143 -16.56 -0.62 4.97
CA SER A 143 -15.63 -1.26 5.89
C SER A 143 -15.96 -0.96 7.35
N LYS A 144 -16.33 0.29 7.66
CA LYS A 144 -16.78 0.69 9.01
C LYS A 144 -18.08 -0.01 9.39
N GLN A 145 -19.02 -0.16 8.45
CA GLN A 145 -20.26 -0.88 8.69
C GLN A 145 -19.99 -2.36 8.99
N GLN A 146 -19.19 -3.04 8.16
CA GLN A 146 -18.81 -4.44 8.41
C GLN A 146 -18.06 -4.58 9.74
N ALA A 147 -17.18 -3.64 10.07
CA ALA A 147 -16.45 -3.64 11.35
C ALA A 147 -17.39 -3.45 12.56
N LEU A 148 -18.47 -2.69 12.42
CA LEU A 148 -19.52 -2.60 13.44
C LEU A 148 -20.27 -3.92 13.59
N ASP A 149 -20.64 -4.56 12.47
CA ASP A 149 -21.42 -5.80 12.45
C ASP A 149 -20.64 -6.99 13.03
N GLU A 150 -19.32 -7.02 12.83
CA GLU A 150 -18.43 -8.12 13.27
C GLU A 150 -17.73 -7.85 14.61
N ASP A 151 -17.98 -6.69 15.21
CA ASP A 151 -17.29 -6.19 16.40
C ASP A 151 -15.75 -6.21 16.22
N ALA A 152 -15.28 -5.64 15.11
CA ALA A 152 -13.86 -5.52 14.81
C ALA A 152 -13.21 -4.30 15.47
N ASP A 153 -11.92 -4.40 15.75
CA ASP A 153 -11.14 -3.36 16.43
C ASP A 153 -10.63 -2.30 15.45
N TYR A 154 -10.23 -2.73 14.25
CA TYR A 154 -9.61 -1.88 13.25
C TYR A 154 -10.21 -2.07 11.86
N VAL A 155 -10.27 -0.99 11.10
CA VAL A 155 -10.40 -1.00 9.64
C VAL A 155 -9.03 -0.72 9.04
N LEU A 156 -8.66 -1.48 8.00
CA LEU A 156 -7.46 -1.33 7.20
C LEU A 156 -7.88 -1.14 5.74
N ALA A 157 -7.32 -0.14 5.06
CA ALA A 157 -7.63 0.07 3.65
C ALA A 157 -6.42 0.54 2.84
N ASN A 158 -6.32 0.04 1.62
CA ASN A 158 -5.40 0.51 0.60
C ASN A 158 -6.17 1.20 -0.54
N ASP A 159 -5.50 2.10 -1.26
CA ASP A 159 -5.98 2.60 -2.54
C ASP A 159 -5.72 1.57 -3.67
N PRO A 160 -6.25 1.80 -4.90
CA PRO A 160 -6.29 0.76 -5.93
C PRO A 160 -4.95 0.14 -6.34
N ASP A 161 -3.87 0.92 -6.35
CA ASP A 161 -2.51 0.46 -6.63
C ASP A 161 -1.70 0.16 -5.35
N ALA A 162 -2.34 0.25 -4.20
CA ALA A 162 -1.84 -0.13 -2.88
C ALA A 162 -0.57 0.59 -2.42
N ASP A 163 -0.32 1.80 -2.93
CA ASP A 163 0.78 2.65 -2.47
C ASP A 163 0.39 3.59 -1.32
N ARG A 164 -0.91 3.69 -1.02
CA ARG A 164 -1.46 4.38 0.17
C ARG A 164 -2.12 3.41 1.13
N PHE A 165 -2.11 3.80 2.40
CA PHE A 165 -2.71 3.05 3.49
C PHE A 165 -3.41 3.99 4.46
N THR A 166 -4.59 3.60 4.91
CA THR A 166 -5.27 4.23 6.05
C THR A 166 -5.73 3.16 7.05
N SER A 167 -5.98 3.60 8.28
CA SER A 167 -6.62 2.78 9.28
C SER A 167 -7.65 3.58 10.07
N CYS A 168 -8.67 2.89 10.58
CA CYS A 168 -9.55 3.41 11.62
C CYS A 168 -9.52 2.50 12.83
N GLU A 169 -9.59 3.09 14.02
CA GLU A 169 -9.69 2.37 15.30
C GLU A 169 -11.06 2.62 15.94
N LYS A 170 -11.67 1.55 16.43
CA LYS A 170 -12.87 1.61 17.25
C LYS A 170 -12.56 2.22 18.62
N GLN A 171 -13.24 3.32 18.94
CA GLN A 171 -13.09 4.02 20.20
C GLN A 171 -13.98 3.41 21.28
N LYS A 172 -13.65 3.69 22.55
CA LYS A 172 -14.38 3.15 23.72
C LYS A 172 -15.85 3.56 23.80
N ASP A 173 -16.21 4.68 23.18
CA ASP A 173 -17.58 5.18 23.08
C ASP A 173 -18.34 4.60 21.87
N GLY A 174 -17.70 3.71 21.10
CA GLY A 174 -18.24 3.10 19.89
C GLY A 174 -18.06 3.92 18.62
N SER A 175 -17.49 5.13 18.71
CA SER A 175 -17.13 5.92 17.52
C SER A 175 -15.89 5.35 16.81
N TRP A 176 -15.64 5.78 15.58
CA TRP A 176 -14.46 5.39 14.82
C TRP A 176 -13.52 6.58 14.65
N HIS A 177 -12.28 6.43 15.09
CA HIS A 177 -11.20 7.39 14.80
C HIS A 177 -10.48 6.95 13.54
N GLN A 178 -10.53 7.77 12.49
CA GLN A 178 -9.70 7.56 11.30
C GLN A 178 -8.37 8.26 11.52
N PHE A 179 -7.28 7.50 11.50
CA PHE A 179 -5.96 8.09 11.65
C PHE A 179 -5.64 8.99 10.45
N THR A 180 -5.08 10.15 10.75
CA THR A 180 -4.47 11.03 9.74
C THR A 180 -3.15 10.44 9.25
N GLY A 181 -2.68 10.89 8.07
CA GLY A 181 -1.35 10.52 7.57
C GLY A 181 -0.21 10.89 8.54
N ASP A 182 -0.37 11.97 9.31
CA ASP A 182 0.59 12.36 10.34
C ASP A 182 0.62 11.40 11.53
N GLU A 183 -0.55 10.92 11.98
CA GLU A 183 -0.65 9.93 13.05
C GLU A 183 -0.09 8.58 12.61
N LEU A 184 -0.48 8.08 11.43
CA LEU A 184 0.06 6.82 10.89
C LEU A 184 1.56 6.90 10.66
N GLY A 185 2.04 7.98 10.05
CA GLY A 185 3.46 8.23 9.84
C GLY A 185 4.24 8.23 11.15
N THR A 186 3.69 8.84 12.20
CA THR A 186 4.27 8.85 13.55
C THR A 186 4.32 7.45 14.16
N ILE A 187 3.23 6.68 14.08
CA ILE A 187 3.16 5.30 14.61
C ILE A 187 4.19 4.40 13.91
N PHE A 188 4.26 4.46 12.58
CA PHE A 188 5.22 3.68 11.81
C PHE A 188 6.66 4.12 12.08
N GLY A 189 6.91 5.43 12.17
CA GLY A 189 8.23 5.97 12.50
C GLY A 189 8.71 5.53 13.89
N ASP A 190 7.86 5.64 14.92
CA ASP A 190 8.18 5.19 16.27
C ASP A 190 8.47 3.70 16.31
N TRP A 191 7.65 2.87 15.64
CA TRP A 191 7.89 1.44 15.56
C TRP A 191 9.26 1.10 14.97
N GLN A 192 9.63 1.74 13.85
CA GLN A 192 10.92 1.48 13.19
C GLN A 192 12.11 1.94 14.05
N LEU A 193 12.01 3.11 14.69
CA LEU A 193 13.04 3.61 15.61
C LEU A 193 13.18 2.73 16.85
N LEU A 194 12.05 2.28 17.43
CA LEU A 194 12.04 1.35 18.56
C LEU A 194 12.71 0.02 18.19
N MET A 195 12.41 -0.53 17.00
CA MET A 195 13.03 -1.77 16.53
C MET A 195 14.54 -1.59 16.28
N ALA A 196 14.97 -0.46 15.72
CA ALA A 196 16.39 -0.14 15.56
C ALA A 196 17.09 -0.05 16.93
N HIS A 197 16.47 0.64 17.89
CA HIS A 197 16.98 0.76 19.25
C HIS A 197 17.12 -0.60 19.93
N ARG A 198 16.11 -1.48 19.85
CA ARG A 198 16.16 -2.85 20.40
C ARG A 198 17.26 -3.71 19.78
N ARG A 199 17.65 -3.44 18.52
CA ARG A 199 18.76 -4.10 17.82
C ARG A 199 20.13 -3.49 18.17
N GLY A 200 20.18 -2.45 18.99
CA GLY A 200 21.42 -1.77 19.37
C GLY A 200 22.01 -0.92 18.24
N VAL A 201 21.19 -0.48 17.28
CA VAL A 201 21.63 0.47 16.25
C VAL A 201 21.91 1.81 16.92
N ASP A 202 23.07 2.41 16.67
CA ASP A 202 23.36 3.79 17.09
C ASP A 202 22.30 4.71 16.46
N PRO A 203 21.50 5.43 17.27
CA PRO A 203 20.48 6.33 16.75
C PRO A 203 20.99 7.32 15.70
N LYS A 204 22.26 7.73 15.75
CA LYS A 204 22.86 8.62 14.74
C LYS A 204 22.92 8.01 13.34
N ASN A 205 22.78 6.70 13.21
CA ASN A 205 22.66 5.99 11.94
C ASN A 205 21.21 5.82 11.48
N CYS A 206 20.24 6.33 12.23
CA CYS A 206 18.83 6.37 11.85
C CYS A 206 18.49 7.77 11.32
N LEU A 207 18.27 7.87 10.02
CA LEU A 207 17.78 9.10 9.36
C LEU A 207 16.26 8.99 9.16
N VAL A 208 15.53 9.98 9.68
CA VAL A 208 14.07 10.11 9.50
C VAL A 208 13.81 11.23 8.51
N ILE A 209 13.06 10.96 7.45
CA ILE A 209 12.72 11.96 6.41
C ILE A 209 11.19 12.02 6.30
N ASN A 210 10.64 13.21 6.12
CA ASN A 210 9.23 13.41 5.80
C ASN A 210 9.05 14.51 4.75
N SER A 211 7.83 14.67 4.26
CA SER A 211 7.49 15.75 3.33
C SER A 211 7.47 17.11 4.05
N THR A 212 7.61 18.20 3.29
CA THR A 212 7.55 19.56 3.85
C THR A 212 6.21 19.92 4.49
N VAL A 213 5.13 19.25 4.07
CA VAL A 213 3.76 19.50 4.56
C VAL A 213 3.36 18.56 5.70
N SER A 214 4.16 17.54 6.00
CA SER A 214 3.95 16.65 7.14
C SER A 214 4.22 17.36 8.46
N SER A 215 3.54 16.95 9.52
CA SER A 215 3.77 17.44 10.88
C SER A 215 5.21 17.20 11.34
N LYS A 216 5.60 17.92 12.40
CA LYS A 216 6.91 17.78 13.06
C LYS A 216 6.94 16.65 14.11
N MET A 217 5.92 15.80 14.19
CA MET A 217 5.86 14.71 15.18
C MET A 217 7.00 13.70 14.98
N LEU A 218 7.30 13.34 13.72
CA LEU A 218 8.45 12.50 13.38
C LEU A 218 9.79 13.12 13.77
N LYS A 219 9.94 14.44 13.68
CA LYS A 219 11.13 15.12 14.18
C LYS A 219 11.26 14.95 15.69
N ALA A 220 10.18 15.18 16.44
CA ALA A 220 10.19 15.04 17.89
C ALA A 220 10.53 13.60 18.33
N LEU A 221 10.03 12.60 17.60
CA LEU A 221 10.42 11.20 17.81
C LEU A 221 11.90 10.96 17.52
N SER A 222 12.42 11.45 16.38
CA SER A 222 13.85 11.32 16.06
C SER A 222 14.71 11.94 17.16
N ASP A 223 14.39 13.15 17.63
CA ASP A 223 15.09 13.82 18.73
C ASP A 223 15.03 13.00 20.03
N TYR A 224 13.89 12.37 20.35
CA TYR A 224 13.72 11.52 21.54
C TYR A 224 14.66 10.30 21.53
N TYR A 225 14.78 9.63 20.39
CA TYR A 225 15.71 8.50 20.24
C TYR A 225 17.16 8.95 20.05
N GLY A 226 17.42 10.24 19.81
CA GLY A 226 18.76 10.77 19.50
C GLY A 226 19.19 10.55 18.05
N GLY A 227 18.22 10.41 17.14
CA GLY A 227 18.43 10.18 15.72
C GLY A 227 18.71 11.44 14.89
N VAL A 228 18.71 11.26 13.57
CA VAL A 228 18.88 12.33 12.58
C VAL A 228 17.56 12.59 11.88
N TYR A 229 17.26 13.84 11.56
CA TYR A 229 16.07 14.28 10.83
C TYR A 229 16.46 15.32 9.79
#